data_AF-A0A7J4K0Y1-F1
#
_entry.id   AF-A0A7J4K0Y1-F1
#
_cell.length_a   1.000
_cell.length_b   1.000
_cell.length_c   1.000
_cell.angle_alpha   90.00
_cell.angle_beta   90.00
_cell.angle_gamma   90.00
#
_symmetry.space_group_name_H-M   'P 1'
#
loop_
_entity.id
_entity.type
_entity.pdbx_description
1 polymer ?
#
loop_
_entity_poly.entity_id
_entity_poly.type
_entity_poly.pdbx_seq_one_letter_code
_entity_poly.pdbx_strand_id
1 'polypeptide(L)' 'MDFRRKLYRRGSSFETTVPMPLLLTLDDSQQHDVIFAFDAEKQAWYIRFERREEKLPSSPTRKAGRADGAVR' A
#
# COMPACT_ATOMS: atom_id res chain seq x y z
N MET A 1 -3.94 9.27 -24.58
CA MET A 1 -4.52 10.33 -23.73
C MET A 1 -3.64 10.42 -22.52
N ASP A 2 -3.09 11.60 -22.27
CA ASP A 2 -1.95 11.73 -21.37
C ASP A 2 -2.32 12.63 -20.21
N PHE A 3 -1.99 12.22 -18.98
CA PHE A 3 -2.26 12.98 -17.77
C PHE A 3 -0.94 13.40 -17.12
N ARG A 4 -0.65 14.70 -17.10
CA ARG A 4 0.49 15.24 -16.38
C ARG A 4 0.09 15.55 -14.94
N ARG A 5 0.83 15.01 -13.96
CA ARG A 5 0.67 15.34 -12.54
C ARG A 5 1.97 15.87 -11.97
N LYS A 6 1.87 16.80 -11.03
CA LYS A 6 3.03 17.31 -10.29
C LYS A 6 3.50 16.22 -9.33
N LEU A 7 4.81 16.06 -9.21
CA LEU A 7 5.44 15.29 -8.13
C LEU A 7 5.63 16.21 -6.93
N TYR A 8 5.15 15.76 -5.79
CA TYR A 8 5.30 16.45 -4.52
C TYR A 8 6.36 15.71 -3.70
N ARG A 9 7.23 16.47 -3.03
CA ARG A 9 8.24 15.89 -2.14
C ARG A 9 7.61 15.62 -0.78
N ARG A 10 7.78 14.41 -0.27
CA ARG A 10 7.33 13.98 1.06
C ARG A 10 8.49 13.33 1.80
N GLY A 11 9.18 14.14 2.61
CA GLY A 11 10.41 13.73 3.29
C GLY A 11 11.53 13.39 2.30
N SER A 12 12.03 12.15 2.38
CA SER A 12 13.01 11.58 1.44
C SER A 12 12.37 10.98 0.17
N SER A 13 11.05 10.94 0.09
CA SER A 13 10.29 10.31 -1.00
C SER A 13 9.52 11.33 -1.84
N PHE A 14 8.88 10.84 -2.90
CA PHE A 14 7.98 11.60 -3.75
C PHE A 14 6.61 10.95 -3.81
N GLU A 15 5.59 11.76 -3.98
CA GLU A 15 4.22 11.31 -4.18
C GLU A 15 3.55 12.10 -5.30
N THR A 16 2.52 11.52 -5.90
CA THR A 16 1.64 12.21 -6.83
C THR A 16 0.21 11.72 -6.64
N THR A 17 -0.74 12.57 -7.03
CA THR A 17 -2.15 12.18 -7.02
C THR A 17 -2.41 11.24 -8.19
N VAL A 18 -2.99 10.07 -7.91
CA VAL A 18 -3.47 9.16 -8.95
C VAL A 18 -4.64 9.83 -9.69
N PRO A 19 -4.57 10.01 -11.01
CA PRO A 19 -5.67 10.58 -11.77
C PRO A 19 -6.96 9.77 -11.59
N MET A 20 -8.06 10.44 -11.24
CA MET A 20 -9.37 9.82 -11.06
C MET A 20 -9.83 8.92 -12.22
N PRO A 21 -9.58 9.25 -13.52
CA PRO A 21 -9.92 8.34 -14.61
C PRO A 21 -9.29 6.94 -14.50
N LEU A 22 -8.13 6.80 -13.86
CA LEU A 22 -7.50 5.50 -13.63
C LEU A 22 -8.21 4.66 -12.56
N LEU A 23 -9.07 5.29 -11.76
CA LEU A 23 -9.80 4.66 -10.66
C LEU A 23 -11.23 4.28 -11.04
N LEU A 24 -11.76 4.76 -12.19
CA LEU A 24 -13.16 4.57 -12.59
C LEU A 24 -13.55 3.09 -12.77
N THR A 25 -12.58 2.20 -12.96
CA THR A 25 -12.81 0.76 -13.12
C THR A 25 -12.63 -0.03 -11.83
N LEU A 26 -12.29 0.62 -10.71
CA LEU A 26 -12.05 -0.03 -9.43
C LEU A 26 -13.32 0.01 -8.57
N ASP A 27 -13.49 -1.03 -7.74
CA ASP A 27 -14.55 -1.10 -6.73
C ASP A 27 -14.15 -0.23 -5.52
N ASP A 28 -14.88 0.86 -5.28
CA ASP A 28 -14.57 1.80 -4.19
C ASP A 28 -14.84 1.23 -2.79
N SER A 29 -15.57 0.11 -2.70
CA SER A 29 -15.80 -0.62 -1.45
C SER A 29 -14.60 -1.47 -1.02
N GLN A 30 -13.59 -1.63 -1.88
CA GLN A 30 -12.44 -2.50 -1.64
C GLN A 30 -11.14 -1.71 -1.56
N GLN A 31 -10.23 -2.16 -0.69
CA GLN A 31 -8.86 -1.66 -0.68
C GLN A 31 -8.10 -2.21 -1.89
N HIS A 32 -7.30 -1.34 -2.50
CA HIS A 32 -6.47 -1.67 -3.66
C HIS A 32 -5.04 -1.21 -3.43
N ASP A 33 -4.10 -1.98 -3.96
CA ASP A 33 -2.69 -1.64 -4.05
C ASP A 33 -2.35 -1.11 -5.45
N VAL A 34 -1.43 -0.15 -5.52
CA VAL A 34 -0.87 0.37 -6.78
C VAL A 34 0.47 -0.31 -7.00
N ILE A 35 0.57 -1.07 -8.08
CA ILE A 35 1.79 -1.79 -8.45
C ILE A 35 2.50 -1.03 -9.56
N PHE A 36 3.75 -0.66 -9.29
CA PHE A 36 4.66 -0.08 -10.27
C PHE A 36 5.55 -1.20 -10.82
N ALA A 37 5.35 -1.57 -12.08
CA ALA A 37 6.11 -2.62 -12.73
C ALA A 37 7.00 -2.03 -13.81
N PHE A 38 8.30 -2.35 -13.78
CA PHE A 38 9.22 -1.98 -14.83
C PHE A 38 9.34 -3.11 -15.86
N ASP A 39 9.04 -2.80 -17.11
CA ASP A 39 9.32 -3.68 -18.25
C ASP A 39 10.70 -3.30 -18.80
N ALA A 40 11.69 -4.16 -18.54
CA ALA A 40 13.07 -3.91 -18.93
C ALA A 40 13.27 -4.00 -20.46
N GLU A 41 12.48 -4.79 -21.17
CA GLU A 41 12.59 -4.93 -22.63
C GLU A 41 12.12 -3.64 -23.31
N LYS A 42 11.03 -3.06 -22.80
CA LYS A 42 10.47 -1.81 -23.32
C LYS A 42 11.04 -0.55 -22.67
N GLN A 43 11.90 -0.71 -21.66
CA GLN A 43 12.44 0.40 -20.85
C GLN A 43 11.32 1.33 -20.35
N ALA A 44 10.21 0.75 -19.90
CA ALA A 44 8.99 1.47 -19.57
C ALA A 44 8.42 1.06 -18.21
N TRP A 45 7.87 2.04 -17.50
CA TRP A 45 7.12 1.80 -16.28
C TRP A 45 5.62 1.68 -16.58
N TYR A 46 5.01 0.65 -16.00
CA TYR A 46 3.58 0.41 -16.01
C TYR A 46 3.02 0.54 -14.61
N ILE A 47 1.80 1.04 -14.52
CA ILE A 47 1.04 1.09 -13.27
C ILE A 47 -0.18 0.20 -13.45
N ARG A 48 -0.46 -0.65 -12.46
CA ARG A 48 -1.69 -1.43 -12.38
C ARG A 48 -2.23 -1.43 -10.95
N PHE A 49 -3.50 -1.75 -10.81
CA PHE A 49 -4.16 -1.86 -9.51
C PHE A 49 -4.46 -3.32 -9.24
N GLU A 50 -4.19 -3.76 -8.01
CA GLU A 50 -4.51 -5.10 -7.55
C GLU A 50 -5.39 -4.98 -6.29
N ARG A 51 -6.42 -5.82 -6.17
CA ARG A 51 -7.24 -5.86 -4.96
C ARG A 51 -6.35 -6.30 -3.80
N ARG A 52 -6.41 -5.56 -2.68
CA ARG A 52 -5.70 -5.94 -1.47
C ARG A 52 -6.48 -7.05 -0.76
N GLU A 53 -5.85 -8.22 -0.60
CA GLU A 53 -6.38 -9.27 0.25
C GLU A 53 -6.28 -8.82 1.72
N GLU A 54 -7.40 -8.86 2.45
CA GLU A 54 -7.36 -8.63 3.90
C GLU A 54 -6.56 -9.75 4.56
N LYS A 55 -5.44 -9.39 5.21
CA LYS A 55 -4.84 -10.29 6.18
C LYS A 55 -5.83 -10.42 7.34
N LEU A 56 -6.41 -11.62 7.51
CA LEU A 56 -7.06 -12.02 8.76
C LEU A 56 -6.13 -11.62 9.92
N PRO A 57 -6.66 -10.95 10.97
CA PRO A 57 -5.83 -10.49 12.07
C PRO A 57 -5.08 -11.68 12.65
N SER A 58 -3.75 -11.64 12.56
CA SER A 58 -2.90 -12.64 13.21
C SER A 58 -3.24 -12.64 14.70
N SER A 59 -3.63 -13.81 15.21
CA SER A 59 -4.12 -14.08 16.58
C SER A 59 -3.47 -13.22 17.67
N PRO A 60 -4.21 -12.84 18.73
CA PRO A 60 -3.71 -11.95 19.77
C PRO A 60 -2.44 -12.50 20.39
N THR A 61 -1.37 -11.72 20.31
CA THR A 61 -0.11 -11.99 21.03
C THR A 61 -0.44 -12.14 22.51
N ARG A 62 -0.39 -13.38 23.04
CA ARG A 62 -0.46 -13.60 24.49
C ARG A 62 0.73 -12.86 25.11
N LYS A 63 0.47 -11.76 25.82
CA LYS A 63 1.47 -11.17 26.71
C LYS A 63 1.80 -12.22 27.77
N ALA A 64 3.03 -12.73 27.76
CA ALA A 64 3.55 -13.53 28.86
C ALA A 64 3.55 -12.66 30.12
N GLY A 65 2.70 -13.02 31.09
CA GLY A 65 2.69 -12.39 32.41
C GLY A 65 4.02 -12.67 33.10
N ARG A 66 4.72 -11.61 33.49
CA ARG A 66 5.88 -11.68 34.39
C ARG A 66 5.31 -11.92 35.80
N ALA A 67 5.59 -13.08 36.37
CA ALA A 67 5.32 -13.33 37.78
C ALA A 67 6.43 -12.66 38.60
N ASP A 68 6.12 -11.51 39.20
CA ASP A 68 6.91 -10.91 40.26
C ASP A 68 6.12 -11.00 41.56
N GLY A 69 6.76 -11.55 42.59
CA GLY A 69 6.35 -11.45 43.98
C GLY A 69 6.48 -12.77 44.74
N ALA A 70 6.94 -12.81 45.97
CA ALA A 70 7.64 -11.84 46.81
C ALA A 70 8.15 -12.68 48.01
N VAL A 71 9.36 -12.40 48.43
CA VAL A 71 10.00 -12.96 49.64
C VAL A 71 9.10 -12.75 50.86
N ARG A 72 8.87 -13.82 51.64
CA ARG A 72 8.68 -13.75 53.09
C ARG A 72 9.37 -14.95 53.72
#